data_AF-A0A7V2VM36-F1
#
_entry.id   AF-A0A7V2VM36-F1
#
_cell.length_a   1.000
_cell.length_b   1.000
_cell.length_c   1.000
_cell.angle_alpha   90.00
_cell.angle_beta   90.00
_cell.angle_gamma   90.00
#
_symmetry.space_group_name_H-M   'P 1'
#
loop_
_entity.id
_entity.type
_entity.pdbx_description
1 polymer ?
#
loop_
_entity_poly.entity_id
_entity_poly.type
_entity_poly.pdbx_seq_one_letter_code
_entity_poly.pdbx_strand_id
1 'polypeptide(L)' 'MGTAVEYQKVMTEIVFINLPGPDEPTPGMTGGELLHGFLADLYRSQDSHMKAQLNALCGKWNIHYRENGKY' A
#
# COMPACT_ATOMS: atom_id res chain seq x y z
N MET A 1 2.13 37.68 -21.10
CA MET A 1 2.86 37.07 -19.97
C MET A 1 2.72 35.57 -20.11
N GLY A 2 3.69 34.91 -20.75
CA GLY A 2 3.65 33.46 -20.94
C GLY A 2 4.15 32.79 -19.67
N THR A 3 3.36 31.89 -19.10
CA THR A 3 3.81 31.03 -18.00
C THR A 3 4.91 30.12 -18.54
N ALA A 4 6.13 30.28 -18.01
CA ALA A 4 7.23 29.38 -18.29
C ALA A 4 6.86 28.00 -17.74
N VAL A 5 6.78 27.01 -18.64
CA VAL A 5 6.34 25.64 -18.38
C VAL A 5 6.78 25.14 -17.00
N GLU A 6 5.81 24.75 -16.17
CA GLU A 6 6.05 24.17 -14.85
C GLU A 6 6.23 22.65 -14.99
N TYR A 7 7.39 22.12 -14.60
CA TYR A 7 7.67 20.68 -14.60
C TYR A 7 7.58 20.15 -13.16
N GLN A 8 6.67 19.20 -12.92
CA GLN A 8 6.57 18.48 -11.65
C GLN A 8 6.90 17.00 -11.87
N LYS A 9 7.90 16.48 -11.15
CA LYS A 9 8.22 15.05 -11.15
C LYS A 9 7.15 14.31 -10.34
N VAL A 10 6.28 13.58 -11.03
CA VAL A 10 5.35 12.64 -10.41
C VAL A 10 6.07 11.31 -10.19
N MET A 11 6.24 10.89 -8.93
CA MET A 11 6.82 9.60 -8.61
C MET A 11 5.79 8.51 -8.97
N THR A 12 6.18 7.59 -9.86
CA THR A 12 5.34 6.48 -10.36
C THR A 12 5.90 5.13 -9.91
N GLU A 13 6.51 5.09 -8.72
CA GLU A 13 7.09 3.86 -8.18
C GLU A 13 6.00 2.85 -7.84
N ILE A 14 6.30 1.58 -8.10
CA ILE A 14 5.46 0.45 -7.71
C ILE A 14 5.75 0.15 -6.24
N VAL A 15 4.73 0.24 -5.39
CA VAL A 15 4.85 -0.07 -3.96
C VAL A 15 4.30 -1.47 -3.71
N PHE A 16 5.10 -2.33 -3.10
CA PHE A 16 4.69 -3.68 -2.75
C PHE A 16 4.40 -3.80 -1.26
N ILE A 17 3.22 -4.33 -0.92
CA ILE A 17 2.87 -4.75 0.42
C ILE A 17 2.97 -6.28 0.50
N ASN A 18 3.85 -6.79 1.35
CA ASN A 18 4.13 -8.22 1.44
C ASN A 18 3.07 -8.90 2.30
N LEU A 19 2.59 -10.06 1.90
CA LEU A 19 1.69 -10.86 2.72
C LEU A 19 2.37 -12.20 3.10
N PRO A 20 2.22 -12.67 4.36
CA PRO A 20 1.56 -11.98 5.48
C PRO A 20 2.40 -10.81 6.03
N GLY A 21 1.71 -9.81 6.59
CA GLY A 21 2.33 -8.82 7.47
C GLY A 21 2.33 -9.29 8.92
N PRO A 22 2.87 -8.50 9.86
CA PRO A 22 2.75 -8.78 11.29
C PRO A 22 1.29 -8.88 11.73
N ASP A 23 0.96 -9.86 12.56
CA ASP A 23 -0.43 -10.12 12.97
C ASP A 23 -0.92 -9.21 14.11
N GLU A 24 -0.02 -8.76 14.99
CA GLU A 24 -0.34 -7.86 16.11
C GLU A 24 0.80 -6.87 16.37
N PRO A 25 0.51 -5.65 16.88
CA PRO A 25 1.54 -4.69 17.26
C PRO A 25 2.32 -5.17 18.48
N THR A 26 3.65 -5.25 18.39
CA THR A 26 4.53 -5.66 19.51
C THR A 26 5.49 -4.55 19.95
N PRO A 27 5.95 -4.55 21.22
CA PRO A 27 6.96 -3.60 21.67
C PRO A 27 8.24 -3.70 20.84
N GLY A 28 8.73 -2.54 20.37
CA GLY A 28 9.94 -2.45 19.57
C GLY A 28 9.73 -2.45 18.05
N MET A 29 8.51 -2.61 17.56
CA MET A 29 8.20 -2.40 16.14
C MET A 29 8.43 -0.95 15.72
N THR A 30 8.98 -0.77 14.53
CA THR A 30 9.04 0.51 13.84
C THR A 30 7.66 0.93 13.33
N GLY A 31 7.48 2.22 13.05
CA GLY A 31 6.23 2.71 12.44
C GLY A 31 5.92 2.06 11.08
N GLY A 32 6.95 1.67 10.32
CA GLY A 32 6.79 0.95 9.06
C GLY A 32 6.24 -0.47 9.26
N GLU A 33 6.71 -1.19 10.27
CA GLU A 33 6.19 -2.52 10.61
C GLU A 33 4.75 -2.47 11.12
N LEU A 34 4.40 -1.46 11.92
CA LEU A 34 3.02 -1.22 12.35
C LEU A 34 2.10 -0.93 11.15
N LEU A 35 2.54 -0.05 10.24
CA LEU A 35 1.79 0.26 9.02
C LEU A 35 1.65 -0.99 8.14
N HIS A 36 2.68 -1.82 8.06
CA HIS A 36 2.63 -3.05 7.29
C HIS A 36 1.59 -4.04 7.85
N GLY A 37 1.56 -4.26 9.17
CA GLY A 37 0.53 -5.09 9.81
C GLY A 37 -0.89 -4.56 9.57
N PHE A 38 -1.07 -3.25 9.75
CA PHE A 38 -2.35 -2.58 9.47
C PHE A 38 -2.85 -2.81 8.04
N LEU A 39 -1.97 -2.63 7.04
CA LEU A 39 -2.33 -2.82 5.63
C LEU A 39 -2.58 -4.30 5.31
N ALA A 40 -1.83 -5.22 5.92
CA ALA A 40 -2.06 -6.66 5.77
C ALA A 40 -3.43 -7.08 6.31
N ASP A 41 -3.84 -6.56 7.47
CA ASP A 41 -5.16 -6.85 8.05
C ASP A 41 -6.30 -6.21 7.25
N LEU A 42 -6.10 -5.00 6.74
CA LEU A 42 -7.06 -4.36 5.83
C LEU A 42 -7.32 -5.24 4.60
N TYR A 43 -6.28 -5.85 4.02
CA TYR A 43 -6.42 -6.77 2.89
C TYR A 43 -7.11 -8.09 3.25
N ARG A 44 -6.91 -8.60 4.47
CA ARG A 44 -7.53 -9.86 4.95
C ARG A 44 -9.01 -9.72 5.25
N SER A 45 -9.47 -8.54 5.67
CA SER A 45 -10.85 -8.32 6.06
C SER A 45 -11.84 -8.66 4.92
N GLN A 46 -12.78 -9.56 5.19
CA GLN A 46 -13.51 -10.34 4.17
C GLN A 46 -14.78 -9.68 3.61
N ASP A 47 -14.95 -8.36 3.72
CA ASP A 47 -16.07 -7.68 3.06
C ASP A 47 -15.76 -7.45 1.57
N SER A 48 -16.56 -8.07 0.71
CA SER A 48 -16.48 -7.92 -0.74
C SER A 48 -16.55 -6.47 -1.22
N HIS A 49 -17.32 -5.61 -0.55
CA HIS A 49 -17.43 -4.20 -0.92
C HIS A 49 -16.12 -3.46 -0.61
N MET A 50 -15.58 -3.67 0.59
CA MET A 50 -14.35 -3.03 1.02
C MET A 50 -13.15 -3.49 0.19
N LYS A 51 -13.10 -4.77 -0.21
CA LYS A 51 -12.06 -5.30 -1.10
C LYS A 51 -12.08 -4.64 -2.49
N ALA A 52 -13.26 -4.39 -3.05
CA ALA A 52 -13.38 -3.69 -4.33
C ALA A 52 -12.87 -2.24 -4.23
N GLN A 53 -13.24 -1.52 -3.16
CA GLN A 53 -12.75 -0.17 -2.91
C GLN A 53 -11.24 -0.14 -2.69
N LEU A 54 -10.70 -1.06 -1.90
CA LEU A 54 -9.26 -1.18 -1.65
C LEU A 54 -8.50 -1.43 -2.96
N ASN A 55 -8.96 -2.35 -3.81
CA ASN A 55 -8.33 -2.65 -5.09
C ASN A 55 -8.34 -1.44 -6.04
N ALA A 56 -9.43 -0.67 -6.06
CA ALA A 56 -9.51 0.57 -6.84
C ALA A 56 -8.49 1.61 -6.37
N LEU A 57 -8.31 1.75 -5.05
CA LEU A 57 -7.26 2.61 -4.47
C LEU A 57 -5.87 2.08 -4.84
N CYS A 58 -5.63 0.78 -4.70
CA CYS A 58 -4.35 0.16 -5.03
C CYS A 58 -3.94 0.45 -6.49
N GLY A 59 -4.87 0.26 -7.43
CA GLY A 59 -4.63 0.57 -8.85
C GLY A 59 -4.36 2.06 -9.12
N LYS A 60 -5.01 2.97 -8.37
CA LYS A 60 -4.77 4.41 -8.47
C LYS A 60 -3.36 4.82 -7.99
N TRP A 61 -2.85 4.15 -6.98
CA TRP A 61 -1.59 4.51 -6.30
C TRP A 61 -0.40 3.60 -6.66
N ASN A 62 -0.53 2.73 -7.67
CA ASN A 62 0.47 1.71 -8.03
C ASN A 62 0.92 0.85 -6.83
N ILE A 63 -0.03 0.51 -5.94
CA ILE A 63 0.21 -0.36 -4.78
C ILE A 63 -0.22 -1.78 -5.13
N HIS A 64 0.62 -2.77 -4.81
CA HIS A 64 0.36 -4.18 -5.08
C HIS A 64 0.60 -5.01 -3.82
N TYR A 65 -0.44 -5.71 -3.37
CA TYR A 65 -0.28 -6.77 -2.39
C TYR A 65 0.34 -7.99 -3.08
N ARG A 66 1.41 -8.55 -2.49
CA ARG A 66 2.07 -9.76 -3.01
C ARG A 66 2.07 -10.88 -1.98
N GLU A 67 1.63 -12.06 -2.40
CA GLU A 67 1.72 -13.27 -1.59
C GLU A 67 3.15 -13.81 -1.61
N ASN A 68 3.62 -14.32 -0.47
CA ASN A 68 4.92 -15.01 -0.33
C ASN A 68 6.18 -14.16 -0.56
N GLY A 69 6.06 -12.85 -0.75
CA GLY A 69 7.20 -11.91 -0.75
C GLY A 69 8.30 -12.16 -1.78
N LYS A 70 8.11 -13.07 -2.73
CA LYS A 70 9.10 -13.46 -3.73
C LYS A 70 8.76 -12.87 -5.10
N TYR A 71 9.83 -12.45 -5.79
CA TYR A 71 9.80 -12.02 -7.20
C TYR A 71 9.49 -13.20 -8.12
#